data_AF-A0A1I6RTF0-F1
#
_entry.id   AF-A0A1I6RTF0-F1
#
_cell.length_a   1.000
_cell.length_b   1.000
_cell.length_c   1.000
_cell.angle_alpha   90.00
_cell.angle_beta   90.00
_cell.angle_gamma   90.00
#
_symmetry.space_group_name_H-M   'P 1'
#
loop_
_entity.id
_entity.type
_entity.pdbx_description
1 polymer ?
#
loop_
_entity_poly.entity_id
_entity_poly.type
_entity_poly.pdbx_seq_one_letter_code
_entity_poly.pdbx_strand_id
1 'polypeptide(L)'
;MAALSPRPQPPLPAIRYKDTQAKAEALVSEALGEYAPKAGLTMRANAVRLLVSMWYCHGSTKFPRGWVTPAMQAFLDLGLDCPNARVWRSYRSDIQDNPGQFLTTNSAPVDLIRQMELDLMGSG
;
A
#
# COMPACT_ATOMS: atom_id res chain seq x y z
N MET A 1 34.54 15.70 39.67
CA MET A 1 34.36 15.33 38.26
C MET A 1 33.26 16.21 37.69
N ALA A 2 33.58 17.11 36.75
CA ALA A 2 32.59 18.01 36.16
C ALA A 2 31.74 17.24 35.13
N ALA A 3 30.41 17.31 35.26
CA ALA A 3 29.48 16.70 34.31
C ALA A 3 29.53 17.46 32.98
N LEU A 4 29.93 16.77 31.91
CA LEU A 4 29.86 17.29 30.55
C LEU A 4 28.38 17.54 30.20
N SER A 5 28.02 18.80 29.97
CA SER A 5 26.69 19.15 29.49
C SER A 5 26.48 18.54 28.09
N PRO A 6 25.34 17.88 27.81
CA PRO A 6 25.07 17.32 26.50
C PRO A 6 25.02 18.44 25.45
N ARG A 7 25.70 18.23 24.32
CA ARG A 7 25.67 19.19 23.20
C ARG A 7 24.21 19.39 22.76
N PRO A 8 23.75 20.63 22.52
CA PRO A 8 22.42 20.86 21.99
C PRO A 8 22.31 20.17 20.63
N GLN A 9 21.44 19.16 20.54
CA GLN A 9 21.09 18.54 19.27
C GLN A 9 20.12 19.47 18.55
N PRO A 10 20.48 20.02 17.38
CA PRO A 10 19.52 20.74 16.58
C PRO A 10 18.38 19.78 16.20
N PRO A 11 17.11 20.22 16.24
CA PRO A 11 16.01 19.38 15.80
C PRO A 11 16.27 18.99 14.35
N LEU A 12 16.29 17.67 14.08
CA LEU A 12 16.38 17.19 12.71
C LEU A 12 15.22 17.79 11.91
N PRO A 13 15.45 18.35 10.71
CA PRO A 13 14.38 18.86 9.90
C PRO A 13 13.42 17.70 9.60
N ALA A 14 12.20 17.80 10.15
CA ALA A 14 11.11 16.90 9.79
C ALA A 14 10.64 17.31 8.39
N ILE A 15 11.37 16.91 7.35
CA ILE A 15 10.94 17.04 5.95
C ILE A 15 9.77 16.08 5.78
N ARG A 16 8.59 16.49 6.26
CA ARG A 16 7.32 15.86 5.94
C ARG A 16 6.99 16.33 4.54
N TYR A 17 7.10 15.44 3.58
CA TYR A 17 6.69 15.67 2.20
C TYR A 17 5.15 15.74 2.15
N LYS A 18 4.60 16.87 2.62
CA LYS A 18 3.14 17.08 2.77
C LYS A 18 2.40 16.76 1.47
N ASP A 19 2.97 17.16 0.33
CA ASP A 19 2.36 16.94 -0.98
C ASP A 19 2.37 15.46 -1.40
N THR A 20 3.42 14.70 -1.07
CA THR A 20 3.44 13.26 -1.39
C THR A 20 2.51 12.48 -0.46
N GLN A 21 2.36 12.95 0.78
CA GLN A 21 1.42 12.37 1.74
C GLN A 21 -0.03 12.59 1.30
N ALA A 22 -0.39 13.81 0.87
CA ALA A 22 -1.73 14.09 0.34
C ALA A 22 -2.06 13.25 -0.90
N LYS A 23 -1.09 13.05 -1.81
CA LYS A 23 -1.25 12.14 -2.97
C LYS A 23 -1.47 10.69 -2.54
N ALA A 24 -0.76 10.25 -1.51
CA ALA A 24 -0.88 8.91 -0.97
C ALA A 24 -2.25 8.66 -0.32
N GLU A 25 -2.74 9.63 0.45
CA GLU A 25 -4.07 9.61 1.07
C GLU A 25 -5.18 9.63 0.00
N ALA A 26 -5.06 10.51 -0.99
CA ALA A 26 -6.01 10.59 -2.10
C ALA A 26 -6.09 9.25 -2.87
N LEU A 27 -4.93 8.66 -3.19
CA LEU A 27 -4.88 7.36 -3.88
C LEU A 27 -5.57 6.26 -3.06
N VAL A 28 -5.26 6.16 -1.76
CA VAL A 28 -5.88 5.13 -0.91
C VAL A 28 -7.38 5.38 -0.78
N SER A 29 -7.81 6.63 -0.61
CA SER A 29 -9.23 6.98 -0.51
C SER A 29 -10.00 6.60 -1.78
N GLU A 30 -9.43 6.85 -2.96
CA GLU A 30 -10.04 6.47 -4.24
C GLU A 30 -10.09 4.94 -4.40
N ALA A 31 -9.01 4.25 -4.00
CA ALA A 31 -8.91 2.80 -4.04
C ALA A 31 -9.85 2.06 -3.06
N LEU A 32 -10.46 2.77 -2.10
CA LEU A 32 -11.51 2.23 -1.24
C LEU A 32 -12.91 2.23 -1.89
N GLY A 33 -13.00 2.51 -3.19
CA GLY A 33 -14.23 2.36 -3.96
C GLY A 33 -14.62 0.90 -4.19
N GLU A 34 -14.60 0.47 -5.44
CA GLU A 34 -15.22 -0.79 -5.88
C GLU A 34 -14.60 -2.06 -5.26
N TYR A 35 -13.29 -2.05 -5.01
CA TYR A 35 -12.55 -3.22 -4.51
C TYR A 35 -12.06 -3.05 -3.08
N ALA A 36 -12.80 -2.30 -2.26
CA ALA A 36 -12.46 -2.09 -0.85
C ALA A 36 -12.19 -3.42 -0.10
N PRO A 37 -11.27 -3.40 0.89
CA PRO A 37 -11.17 -4.45 1.91
C PRO A 37 -12.51 -4.68 2.62
N LYS A 38 -12.81 -5.92 3.00
CA LYS A 38 -14.05 -6.28 3.69
C LYS A 38 -13.84 -7.33 4.78
N ALA A 39 -14.77 -7.36 5.73
CA ALA A 39 -14.78 -8.34 6.81
C ALA A 39 -14.94 -9.78 6.27
N GLY A 40 -14.45 -10.76 7.03
CA GLY A 40 -14.53 -12.18 6.69
C GLY A 40 -13.49 -12.66 5.66
N LEU A 41 -12.59 -11.79 5.20
CA LEU A 41 -11.44 -12.16 4.37
C LEU A 41 -10.15 -12.22 5.18
N THR A 42 -9.18 -12.98 4.69
CA THR A 42 -7.84 -13.02 5.28
C THR A 42 -7.12 -11.69 5.08
N MET A 43 -6.16 -11.38 5.95
CA MET A 43 -5.30 -10.20 5.83
C MET A 43 -4.63 -10.13 4.45
N ARG A 44 -4.15 -11.25 3.90
CA ARG A 44 -3.58 -11.32 2.54
C ARG A 44 -4.60 -10.93 1.47
N ALA A 45 -5.81 -11.49 1.53
CA ALA A 45 -6.86 -11.19 0.55
C ALA A 45 -7.25 -9.71 0.56
N ASN A 46 -7.45 -9.14 1.75
CA ASN A 46 -7.74 -7.72 1.88
C ASN A 46 -6.59 -6.84 1.39
N ALA A 47 -5.34 -7.18 1.70
CA ALA A 47 -4.18 -6.41 1.25
C ALA A 47 -4.05 -6.41 -0.28
N VAL A 48 -4.24 -7.58 -0.91
CA VAL A 48 -4.21 -7.71 -2.36
C VAL A 48 -5.34 -6.90 -3.01
N ARG A 49 -6.57 -6.99 -2.47
CA ARG A 49 -7.71 -6.19 -2.95
C ARG A 49 -7.38 -4.70 -2.98
N LEU A 50 -6.84 -4.15 -1.89
CA LEU A 50 -6.47 -2.74 -1.84
C LEU A 50 -5.33 -2.42 -2.83
N LEU A 51 -4.28 -3.24 -2.91
CA LEU A 51 -3.15 -2.98 -3.80
C LEU A 51 -3.53 -3.00 -5.27
N VAL A 52 -4.38 -3.95 -5.67
CA VAL A 52 -4.91 -4.05 -7.04
C VAL A 52 -5.83 -2.86 -7.34
N SER A 53 -6.66 -2.44 -6.37
CA SER A 53 -7.48 -1.24 -6.52
C SER A 53 -6.64 0.04 -6.64
N MET A 54 -5.58 0.16 -5.86
CA MET A 54 -4.62 1.27 -5.97
C MET A 54 -3.92 1.26 -7.33
N TRP A 55 -3.55 0.09 -7.85
CA TRP A 55 -2.99 -0.01 -9.19
C TRP A 55 -4.01 0.43 -10.25
N TYR A 56 -5.28 0.05 -10.12
CA TYR A 56 -6.35 0.44 -11.05
C TYR A 56 -6.55 1.96 -11.09
N CYS A 57 -6.57 2.62 -9.93
CA CYS A 57 -6.66 4.09 -9.85
C CYS A 57 -5.38 4.80 -10.34
N HIS A 58 -4.21 4.27 -9.99
CA HIS A 58 -2.92 4.94 -10.26
C HIS A 58 -2.32 4.62 -11.64
N GLY A 59 -2.71 3.50 -12.26
CA GLY A 59 -2.12 2.97 -13.50
C GLY A 59 -0.73 2.35 -13.32
N SER A 60 -0.21 2.23 -12.11
CA SER A 60 1.12 1.64 -11.84
C SER A 60 1.25 1.22 -10.38
N THR A 61 2.11 0.25 -10.09
CA THR A 61 2.47 -0.13 -8.72
C THR A 61 3.47 0.85 -8.09
N LYS A 62 4.01 1.84 -8.82
CA LYS A 62 4.95 2.86 -8.30
C LYS A 62 4.22 3.93 -7.49
N PHE A 63 3.62 3.53 -6.37
CA PHE A 63 2.77 4.40 -5.55
C PHE A 63 3.53 5.57 -4.90
N PRO A 64 2.82 6.68 -4.57
CA PRO A 64 3.41 7.83 -3.88
C PRO A 64 4.14 7.46 -2.59
N ARG A 65 5.25 8.15 -2.30
CA ARG A 65 6.00 7.94 -1.06
C ARG A 65 5.09 8.13 0.15
N GLY A 66 5.10 7.14 1.06
CA GLY A 66 4.31 7.19 2.30
C GLY A 66 3.00 6.41 2.26
N TRP A 67 2.58 5.88 1.10
CA TRP A 67 1.30 5.17 0.87
C TRP A 67 0.95 4.06 1.86
N VAL A 68 1.94 3.41 2.45
CA VAL A 68 1.71 2.33 3.43
C VAL A 68 0.95 2.85 4.65
N THR A 69 1.21 4.09 5.09
CA THR A 69 0.55 4.65 6.29
C THR A 69 -0.95 4.83 6.09
N PRO A 70 -1.44 5.52 5.04
CA PRO A 70 -2.88 5.60 4.79
C PRO A 70 -3.51 4.24 4.47
N ALA A 71 -2.80 3.32 3.81
CA ALA A 71 -3.31 1.96 3.59
C ALA A 71 -3.52 1.19 4.90
N MET A 72 -2.58 1.32 5.85
CA MET A 72 -2.72 0.75 7.18
C MET A 72 -3.87 1.39 7.95
N GLN A 73 -4.00 2.72 7.88
CA GLN A 73 -5.08 3.46 8.54
C GLN A 73 -6.45 3.04 8.01
N ALA A 74 -6.61 2.87 6.68
CA ALA A 74 -7.84 2.40 6.07
C ALA A 74 -8.28 1.03 6.62
N PHE A 75 -7.35 0.13 6.91
CA PHE A 75 -7.69 -1.17 7.52
C PHE A 75 -8.17 -1.02 8.95
N LEU A 76 -7.51 -0.17 9.74
CA LEU A 76 -7.91 0.11 11.12
C LEU A 76 -9.30 0.77 11.17
N ASP A 77 -9.57 1.72 10.28
CA ASP A 77 -10.85 2.41 10.18
C ASP A 77 -12.00 1.45 9.79
N LEU A 78 -11.70 0.42 8.99
CA LEU A 78 -12.63 -0.65 8.62
C LEU A 78 -12.72 -1.77 9.66
N GLY A 79 -11.96 -1.70 10.76
CA GLY A 79 -11.93 -2.74 11.80
C GLY A 79 -11.32 -4.07 11.33
N LEU A 80 -10.35 -4.03 10.41
CA LEU A 80 -9.73 -5.20 9.80
C LEU A 80 -8.32 -5.46 10.34
N ASP A 81 -7.89 -6.72 10.28
CA ASP A 81 -6.51 -7.11 10.60
C ASP A 81 -5.52 -6.45 9.64
N CYS A 82 -4.66 -5.60 10.19
CA CYS A 82 -3.73 -4.78 9.43
C CYS A 82 -2.33 -5.40 9.35
N PRO A 83 -1.76 -5.62 8.15
CA PRO A 83 -0.37 -6.05 8.03
C PRO A 83 0.59 -4.95 8.45
N ASN A 84 1.76 -5.35 8.95
CA ASN A 84 2.83 -4.40 9.21
C ASN A 84 3.41 -3.84 7.89
N ALA A 85 4.13 -2.72 8.00
CA ALA A 85 4.64 -2.00 6.84
C ALA A 85 5.62 -2.81 5.96
N ARG A 86 6.31 -3.83 6.52
CA ARG A 86 7.18 -4.73 5.74
C ARG A 86 6.35 -5.65 4.85
N VAL A 87 5.28 -6.22 5.41
CA VAL A 87 4.37 -7.13 4.68
C VAL A 87 3.68 -6.40 3.53
N TRP A 88 3.22 -5.16 3.74
CA TRP A 88 2.65 -4.33 2.67
C TRP A 88 3.59 -4.17 1.46
N ARG A 89 4.86 -3.87 1.72
CA ARG A 89 5.87 -3.70 0.66
C ARG A 89 6.18 -5.01 -0.03
N SER A 90 6.21 -6.12 0.71
CA SER A 90 6.36 -7.47 0.14
C SER A 90 5.24 -7.76 -0.85
N TYR A 91 3.98 -7.64 -0.44
CA TYR A 91 2.84 -7.90 -1.32
C TYR A 91 2.80 -6.96 -2.53
N ARG A 92 3.19 -5.69 -2.38
CA ARG A 92 3.30 -4.77 -3.51
C ARG A 92 4.40 -5.19 -4.50
N SER A 93 5.51 -5.76 -4.02
CA SER A 93 6.54 -6.34 -4.91
C SER A 93 6.01 -7.59 -5.61
N ASP A 94 5.40 -8.49 -4.85
CA ASP A 94 4.82 -9.73 -5.36
C ASP A 94 3.80 -9.45 -6.48
N ILE A 95 2.94 -8.44 -6.30
CA ILE A 95 1.96 -8.01 -7.30
C ILE A 95 2.64 -7.37 -8.52
N GLN A 96 3.72 -6.63 -8.34
CA GLN A 96 4.45 -6.02 -9.45
C GLN A 96 5.13 -7.10 -10.32
N ASP A 97 5.76 -8.08 -9.67
CA ASP A 97 6.67 -9.00 -10.35
C ASP A 97 5.95 -10.26 -10.85
N ASN A 98 4.91 -10.70 -10.14
CA ASN A 98 4.08 -11.85 -10.52
C ASN A 98 2.64 -11.69 -9.98
N PRO A 99 1.80 -10.87 -10.63
CA PRO A 99 0.41 -10.67 -10.20
C PRO A 99 -0.41 -11.97 -10.25
N GLY A 100 -0.12 -12.88 -11.18
CA GLY A 100 -0.82 -14.15 -11.38
C GLY A 100 -0.88 -15.05 -10.15
N GLN A 101 0.09 -14.97 -9.24
CA GLN A 101 0.10 -15.75 -8.00
C GLN A 101 -1.12 -15.48 -7.09
N PHE A 102 -1.83 -14.36 -7.31
CA PHE A 102 -2.98 -13.96 -6.51
C PHE A 102 -4.34 -14.32 -7.11
N LEU A 103 -4.38 -14.92 -8.31
CA LEU A 103 -5.64 -15.30 -8.98
C LEU A 103 -6.53 -16.24 -8.14
N THR A 104 -5.92 -17.08 -7.31
CA THR A 104 -6.62 -18.03 -6.43
C THR A 104 -6.95 -17.45 -5.05
N THR A 105 -6.59 -16.19 -4.80
CA THR A 105 -6.88 -15.52 -3.53
C THR A 105 -8.37 -15.25 -3.43
N ASN A 106 -8.99 -15.66 -2.32
CA ASN A 106 -10.43 -15.53 -2.10
C ASN A 106 -10.89 -14.07 -2.30
N SER A 107 -11.92 -13.87 -3.12
CA SER A 107 -12.48 -12.55 -3.44
C SER A 107 -11.47 -11.56 -4.05
N ALA A 108 -10.37 -12.02 -4.66
CA ALA A 108 -9.46 -11.12 -5.36
C ALA A 108 -10.12 -10.53 -6.64
N PRO A 109 -9.73 -9.32 -7.07
CA PRO A 109 -10.21 -8.73 -8.32
C PRO A 109 -9.56 -9.42 -9.52
N VAL A 110 -10.07 -10.59 -9.90
CA VAL A 110 -9.44 -11.49 -10.89
C VAL A 110 -9.21 -10.80 -12.23
N ASP A 111 -10.18 -10.04 -12.73
CA ASP A 111 -10.07 -9.38 -14.04
C ASP A 111 -8.98 -8.30 -14.05
N LEU A 112 -8.85 -7.54 -12.96
CA LEU A 112 -7.76 -6.57 -12.82
C LEU A 112 -6.41 -7.26 -12.71
N ILE A 113 -6.31 -8.36 -11.95
CA ILE A 113 -5.05 -9.11 -11.82
C ILE A 113 -4.61 -9.66 -13.19
N ARG A 114 -5.54 -10.17 -13.99
CA ARG A 114 -5.24 -10.62 -15.37
C ARG A 114 -4.77 -9.45 -16.25
N GLN A 115 -5.39 -8.28 -16.13
CA GLN A 115 -4.94 -7.10 -16.84
C GLN A 115 -3.52 -6.70 -16.43
N MET A 116 -3.19 -6.76 -15.14
CA MET A 116 -1.82 -6.51 -14.65
C MET A 116 -0.81 -7.48 -15.28
N GLU A 117 -1.16 -8.75 -15.44
CA GLU A 117 -0.29 -9.74 -16.12
C GLU A 117 -0.07 -9.37 -17.59
N LEU A 118 -1.13 -8.97 -18.31
CA LEU A 118 -1.04 -8.55 -19.70
C LEU A 118 -0.15 -7.31 -19.86
N ASP A 119 -0.32 -6.32 -19.00
CA ASP A 119 0.47 -5.08 -19.01
C ASP A 119 1.96 -5.37 -18.73
N LEU A 120 2.25 -6.35 -17.86
CA LEU A 120 3.61 -6.81 -17.58
C LEU A 120 4.24 -7.48 -18.81
N MET A 121 3.48 -8.31 -19.54
CA MET A 121 3.95 -8.98 -20.76
C MET A 121 4.18 -8.01 -21.92
N GLY A 122 3.34 -6.98 -22.04
CA GLY A 122 3.46 -5.94 -23.07
C GLY A 122 4.54 -4.88 -22.79
N SER A 123 5.12 -4.87 -21.59
CA SER A 123 6.18 -3.93 -21.17
C SER A 123 7.60 -4.44 -21.44
N GLY A 124 7.74 -5.57 -22.15
CA GLY A 124 9.02 -6.23 -22.49
C GLY A 124 9.54 -5.91 -23.88
#